data_AF-A0A0D5XUJ9-F1
#
_entry.id   AF-A0A0D5XUJ9-F1
#
_cell.length_a   1.000
_cell.length_b   1.000
_cell.length_c   1.000
_cell.angle_alpha   90.00
_cell.angle_beta   90.00
_cell.angle_gamma   90.00
#
_symmetry.space_group_name_H-M   'P 1'
#
loop_
_entity.id
_entity.type
_entity.pdbx_description
1 polymer ?
#
loop_
_entity_poly.entity_id
_entity_poly.type
_entity_poly.pdbx_seq_one_letter_code
_entity_poly.pdbx_strand_id
1 'polypeptide(L)' 'MLNIFALSPSDIQHKIARHRAMAIAQLRSKSSLKVRTERYNAQMAKARFFEAMLAGGAK' A
#
# COMPACT_ATOMS: atom_id res chain seq x y z
N MET A 1 9.26 -2.27 15.47
CA MET A 1 9.24 -0.85 15.08
C MET A 1 9.90 -0.75 13.70
N LEU A 2 9.18 -0.35 12.64
CA LEU A 2 9.79 -0.21 11.30
C LEU A 2 10.66 1.05 11.34
N ASN A 3 11.98 0.93 11.17
CA ASN A 3 12.86 2.08 11.13
C ASN A 3 12.67 2.82 9.79
N ILE A 4 11.79 3.81 9.79
CA ILE A 4 11.38 4.57 8.60
C ILE A 4 12.56 5.37 8.03
N PHE A 5 13.57 5.66 8.86
CA PHE A 5 14.78 6.39 8.49
C PHE A 5 15.80 5.59 7.65
N ALA A 6 15.58 4.28 7.47
CA ALA A 6 16.49 3.40 6.73
C ALA A 6 15.94 2.93 5.36
N LEU A 7 14.78 3.44 4.95
CA LEU A 7 14.15 3.03 3.69
C LEU A 7 14.77 3.76 2.50
N SER A 8 15.45 3.02 1.62
CA SER A 8 15.89 3.55 0.34
C SER A 8 14.70 3.79 -0.60
N PRO A 9 14.82 4.64 -1.63
CA PRO A 9 13.76 4.84 -2.61
C PRO A 9 13.26 3.54 -3.26
N SER A 10 14.14 2.57 -3.50
CA SER A 10 13.77 1.26 -4.04
C SER A 10 12.96 0.42 -3.03
N ASP A 11 13.27 0.49 -1.73
CA ASP A 11 12.46 -0.15 -0.69
C ASP A 11 11.04 0.42 -0.64
N ILE A 12 10.91 1.74 -0.80
CA ILE A 12 9.61 2.42 -0.86
C ILE A 12 8.83 1.96 -2.11
N GLN A 13 9.48 1.91 -3.28
CA GLN A 13 8.88 1.40 -4.51
C GLN A 13 8.41 -0.06 -4.37
N HIS A 14 9.20 -0.94 -3.73
CA HIS A 14 8.80 -2.32 -3.45
C HIS A 14 7.57 -2.38 -2.53
N LYS A 15 7.48 -1.51 -1.51
CA LYS A 15 6.30 -1.44 -0.65
C LYS A 15 5.05 -0.98 -1.41
N ILE A 16 5.18 0.04 -2.28
CA ILE A 16 4.08 0.50 -3.15
C ILE A 16 3.58 -0.67 -4.01
N ALA A 17 4.48 -1.34 -4.72
CA ALA A 17 4.15 -2.46 -5.59
C ALA A 17 3.48 -3.61 -4.82
N ARG A 18 4.02 -3.96 -3.65
CA ARG A 18 3.46 -4.99 -2.77
C ARG A 18 2.02 -4.64 -2.36
N HIS A 19 1.76 -3.42 -1.90
CA HIS A 19 0.42 -3.03 -1.47
C HIS A 19 -0.58 -3.00 -2.63
N ARG A 20 -0.17 -2.55 -3.83
CA ARG A 20 -1.00 -2.61 -5.04
C ARG A 20 -1.34 -4.07 -5.41
N ALA A 21 -0.36 -4.97 -5.39
CA ALA A 21 -0.60 -6.40 -5.64
C ALA A 21 -1.56 -7.01 -4.61
N MET A 22 -1.38 -6.70 -3.33
CA MET A 22 -2.29 -7.12 -2.26
C MET A 22 -3.70 -6.57 -2.47
N ALA A 23 -3.85 -5.31 -2.90
CA ALA A 23 -5.16 -4.71 -3.18
C ALA A 23 -5.91 -5.51 -4.27
N ILE A 24 -5.24 -5.83 -5.38
CA ILE A 24 -5.82 -6.64 -6.46
C ILE A 24 -6.21 -8.04 -5.96
N ALA A 25 -5.39 -8.65 -5.10
CA ALA A 25 -5.74 -9.93 -4.49
C ALA A 25 -7.01 -9.87 -3.62
N GLN A 26 -7.27 -8.75 -2.93
CA GLN A 26 -8.50 -8.57 -2.15
C GLN A 26 -9.76 -8.59 -3.02
N LEU A 27 -9.70 -8.02 -4.22
CA LEU A 27 -10.82 -8.05 -5.17
C LEU A 27 -11.17 -9.49 -5.60
N ARG A 28 -10.18 -10.39 -5.62
CA ARG A 28 -10.34 -11.80 -6.00
C ARG A 28 -10.78 -12.72 -4.86
N SER A 29 -10.77 -12.23 -3.62
CA SER A 29 -11.14 -13.04 -2.45
C SER A 29 -12.62 -13.46 -2.47
N LYS A 30 -12.96 -14.54 -1.74
CA LYS A 30 -14.35 -15.01 -1.57
C LYS A 30 -14.97 -14.34 -0.35
N SER A 31 -15.38 -13.09 -0.51
CA SER A 31 -16.06 -12.30 0.53
C SER A 31 -17.09 -11.38 -0.13
N SER A 32 -17.98 -10.75 0.66
CA SER A 32 -18.96 -9.82 0.10
C SER A 32 -18.29 -8.66 -0.64
N LEU A 33 -19.01 -8.06 -1.59
CA LEU A 33 -18.48 -6.93 -2.36
C LEU A 33 -18.00 -5.80 -1.46
N LYS A 34 -18.80 -5.43 -0.45
CA LYS A 34 -18.45 -4.44 0.57
C LYS A 34 -17.10 -4.73 1.23
N VAL A 35 -16.92 -5.95 1.74
CA VAL A 35 -15.68 -6.36 2.44
C VAL A 35 -14.47 -6.31 1.51
N ARG A 36 -14.61 -6.75 0.26
CA ARG A 36 -13.50 -6.74 -0.70
C ARG A 36 -13.08 -5.33 -1.08
N THR A 37 -14.05 -4.44 -1.29
CA THR A 37 -13.80 -3.02 -1.58
C THR A 37 -13.15 -2.31 -0.40
N GLU A 38 -13.61 -2.54 0.83
CA GLU A 38 -13.00 -1.99 2.05
C GLU A 38 -11.53 -2.41 2.18
N ARG A 39 -11.23 -3.71 1.99
CA ARG A 39 -9.85 -4.24 2.05
C ARG A 39 -8.98 -3.73 0.91
N TYR A 40 -9.53 -3.62 -0.30
CA TYR A 40 -8.84 -3.00 -1.43
C TYR A 40 -8.45 -1.56 -1.10
N ASN A 41 -9.39 -0.76 -0.61
CA ASN A 41 -9.17 0.64 -0.24
C ASN A 41 -8.12 0.76 0.86
N ALA A 42 -8.14 -0.12 1.86
CA ALA A 42 -7.15 -0.13 2.93
C ALA A 42 -5.72 -0.41 2.40
N GLN A 43 -5.56 -1.31 1.42
CA GLN A 43 -4.26 -1.57 0.80
C GLN A 43 -3.82 -0.39 -0.09
N MET A 44 -4.74 0.18 -0.86
CA MET A 44 -4.44 1.37 -1.68
C MET A 44 -4.10 2.60 -0.85
N ALA A 45 -4.70 2.78 0.34
CA ALA A 45 -4.33 3.84 1.26
C ALA A 45 -2.86 3.71 1.73
N LYS A 46 -2.40 2.49 2.02
CA LYS A 46 -0.99 2.22 2.32
C LYS A 46 -0.08 2.48 1.13
N ALA A 47 -0.48 2.08 -0.07
CA ALA A 47 0.29 2.37 -1.29
C ALA A 47 0.45 3.90 -1.48
N ARG A 48 -0.63 4.66 -1.35
CA ARG A 48 -0.62 6.13 -1.46
C ARG A 48 0.23 6.80 -0.38
N PHE A 49 0.25 6.26 0.84
CA PHE A 49 1.15 6.73 1.88
C PHE A 49 2.63 6.62 1.46
N PHE A 50 3.04 5.47 0.90
CA PHE A 50 4.40 5.30 0.40
C PHE A 50 4.68 6.13 -0.85
N GLU A 51 3.70 6.34 -1.73
CA GLU A 51 3.81 7.27 -2.86
C GLU A 51 4.06 8.70 -2.40
N ALA A 52 3.33 9.17 -1.39
CA ALA A 52 3.52 10.49 -0.80
C ALA A 52 4.89 10.62 -0.12
N MET A 53 5.34 9.57 0.58
CA MET A 53 6.68 9.51 1.18
C MET A 53 7.78 9.61 0.11
N LEU A 54 7.62 8.90 -1.02
CA LEU A 54 8.57 8.93 -2.14
C LEU A 54 8.62 10.30 -2.84
N ALA A 55 7.48 10.99 -2.96
CA ALA A 55 7.39 12.31 -3.56
C ALA A 55 7.98 13.44 -2.69
N GLY A 56 8.53 13.12 -1.51
CA GLY A 56 9.04 14.11 -0.56
C GLY A 56 7.94 14.85 0.22
N GLY A 57 6.70 14.37 0.15
CA GLY A 57 5.52 14.98 0.80
C GLY A 57 5.27 14.55 2.24
N ALA A 58 6.13 13.69 2.81
CA ALA A 58 6.13 13.41 4.25
C ALA A 58 6.85 14.55 4.98
N LYS A 59 6.19 15.70 5.10
CA LYS A 59 6.59 16.80 5.97
C LYS A 59 5.68 16.86 7.18
#